data_AF-A0AAN5SFH1-F1
#
_entry.id   AF-A0AAN5SFH1-F1
#
_cell.length_a   1.000
_cell.length_b   1.000
_cell.length_c   1.000
_cell.angle_alpha   90.00
_cell.angle_beta   90.00
_cell.angle_gamma   90.00
#
_symmetry.space_group_name_H-M   'P 1'
#
loop_
_entity.id
_entity.type
_entity.pdbx_description
1 polymer ?
#
loop_
_entity_poly.entity_id
_entity_poly.type
_entity_poly.pdbx_seq_one_letter_code
_entity_poly.pdbx_strand_id
1 'polypeptide(L)'
;MWSKKVHKICDFLSIVLVLGLSVVTIIYLLEDLGLIGKLLTLVLISVAIRISYFYFLQKIKIWLKPKKVKEQIKTRVKTEPTQTLDLQQQYITDLKLQASQLFKVAMQSKKLTRAEIINAKNFLITNINDPTLTNKIYSNEAHCIYSYLKSNKNNEIVLNKFIKIIFTFANKKAA
;
A
#
# COMPACT_ATOMS: atom_id res chain seq x y z
N MET A 1 17.93 19.62 6.27
CA MET A 1 16.92 20.00 7.28
C MET A 1 16.23 18.73 7.77
N TRP A 2 16.59 18.24 8.95
CA TRP A 2 15.98 17.01 9.49
C TRP A 2 14.50 17.29 9.81
N SER A 3 13.61 16.36 9.44
CA SER A 3 12.16 16.56 9.55
C SER A 3 11.76 16.85 11.00
N LYS A 4 10.86 17.81 11.25
CA LYS A 4 10.30 18.13 12.59
C LYS A 4 9.82 16.89 13.37
N LYS A 5 9.52 15.79 12.66
CA LYS A 5 9.15 14.50 13.24
C LYS A 5 10.31 13.80 13.95
N VAL A 6 11.53 13.88 13.41
CA VAL A 6 12.71 13.27 14.02
C VAL A 6 13.09 14.01 15.29
N HIS A 7 13.01 15.34 15.28
CA HIS A 7 13.23 16.16 16.48
C HIS A 7 12.27 15.80 17.63
N LYS A 8 10.97 15.62 17.37
CA LYS A 8 10.02 15.23 18.43
C LYS A 8 10.32 13.86 19.04
N ILE A 9 10.87 12.94 18.26
CA ILE A 9 11.24 11.60 18.76
C ILE A 9 12.50 11.71 19.62
N CYS A 10 13.50 12.47 19.17
CA CYS A 10 14.72 12.72 19.94
C CYS A 10 14.45 13.48 21.23
N ASP A 11 13.61 14.52 21.21
CA ASP A 11 13.26 15.29 22.42
C ASP A 11 12.57 14.40 23.45
N PHE A 12 11.67 13.53 23.01
CA PHE A 12 11.01 12.58 23.89
C PHE A 12 11.97 11.52 24.44
N LEU A 13 12.90 11.01 23.61
CA LEU A 13 13.94 10.07 24.06
C LEU A 13 14.85 10.71 25.12
N SER A 14 15.25 11.96 24.90
CA SER A 14 16.05 12.75 25.83
C SER A 14 15.31 12.96 27.16
N ILE A 15 14.01 13.24 27.14
CA ILE A 15 13.20 13.36 28.37
C ILE A 15 13.17 12.05 29.15
N VAL A 16 12.95 10.92 28.47
CA VAL A 16 12.94 9.59 29.13
C VAL A 16 14.32 9.27 29.72
N LEU A 17 15.40 9.60 29.00
CA LEU A 17 16.77 9.38 29.46
C LEU A 17 17.08 10.24 30.70
N VAL A 18 16.71 11.52 30.67
CA VAL A 18 16.94 12.46 31.78
C VAL A 18 16.15 12.05 33.02
N LEU A 19 14.88 11.67 32.87
CA LEU A 19 14.05 11.19 33.98
C LEU A 19 14.57 9.87 34.54
N GLY A 20 15.03 8.96 33.68
CA GLY A 20 15.62 7.69 34.10
C GLY A 20 16.92 7.91 34.89
N LEU A 21 17.82 8.72 34.35
CA LEU A 21 19.08 9.06 35.01
C LEU A 21 18.84 9.80 36.32
N SER A 22 17.94 10.79 36.34
CA SER A 22 17.65 11.56 37.56
C SER A 22 17.14 10.66 38.68
N VAL A 23 16.23 9.73 38.39
CA VAL A 23 15.70 8.78 39.37
C VAL A 23 16.81 7.84 39.87
N VAL A 24 17.70 7.36 39.00
CA VAL A 24 18.84 6.52 39.40
C VAL A 24 19.81 7.30 40.30
N THR A 25 20.14 8.56 39.97
CA THR A 25 20.95 9.41 40.85
C THR A 25 20.28 9.69 42.18
N ILE A 26 18.97 9.94 42.22
CA ILE A 26 18.22 10.17 43.46
C ILE A 26 18.30 8.92 44.36
N ILE A 27 18.12 7.72 43.80
CA ILE A 27 18.26 6.47 44.57
C ILE A 27 19.69 6.23 45.06
N TYR A 28 20.68 6.63 44.26
CA TYR A 28 22.09 6.50 44.64
C TYR A 28 22.45 7.49 45.77
N LEU A 29 21.89 8.70 45.75
CA LEU A 29 22.05 9.75 46.78
C LEU A 29 21.21 9.51 48.04
N LEU A 30 20.12 8.74 47.98
CA LEU A 30 19.42 8.26 49.17
C LEU A 30 20.26 7.16 49.85
N GLU A 31 21.27 7.59 50.60
CA GLU A 31 22.20 6.74 51.36
C GLU A 31 21.53 5.98 52.51
N ASP A 32 20.39 6.46 53.01
CA ASP A 32 19.66 5.85 54.13
C ASP A 32 18.82 4.63 53.75
N LEU A 33 18.69 4.32 52.45
CA LEU A 33 18.07 3.07 52.02
C LEU A 33 19.12 1.95 52.12
N GLY A 34 18.96 1.08 53.12
CA GLY A 34 19.75 -0.15 53.24
C GLY A 34 19.76 -0.97 51.94
N LEU A 35 20.72 -1.90 51.81
CA LEU A 35 21.01 -2.64 50.57
C LEU A 35 19.77 -3.30 49.92
N ILE A 36 18.81 -3.75 50.75
CA ILE A 36 17.51 -4.29 50.33
C ILE A 36 16.61 -3.23 49.67
N GLY A 37 16.58 -2.00 50.18
CA GLY A 37 15.82 -0.89 49.61
C GLY A 37 16.31 -0.51 48.23
N LYS A 38 17.65 -0.45 48.04
CA LYS A 38 18.29 -0.17 46.74
C LYS A 38 17.96 -1.24 45.70
N LEU A 39 17.99 -2.52 46.09
CA LEU A 39 17.57 -3.64 45.24
C LEU A 39 16.09 -3.55 44.85
N LEU A 40 15.20 -3.24 45.80
CA LEU A 40 13.77 -3.12 45.54
C LEU A 40 13.46 -1.99 44.54
N THR A 41 14.11 -0.84 44.70
CA THR A 41 13.96 0.29 43.77
C THR A 41 14.51 -0.02 42.37
N LEU A 42 15.62 -0.77 42.27
CA LEU A 42 16.17 -1.23 40.99
C LEU A 42 15.20 -2.15 40.25
N VAL A 43 14.55 -3.06 40.98
CA VAL A 43 13.53 -3.95 40.42
C VAL A 43 12.34 -3.15 39.92
N LEU A 44 11.81 -2.20 40.72
CA LEU A 44 10.69 -1.36 40.32
C LEU A 44 11.01 -0.52 39.06
N ILE A 45 12.21 0.04 38.98
CA ILE A 45 12.67 0.79 37.80
C ILE A 45 12.78 -0.12 36.58
N SER A 46 13.33 -1.33 36.75
CA SER A 46 13.45 -2.28 35.63
C SER A 46 12.08 -2.66 35.05
N VAL A 47 11.06 -2.80 35.92
CA VAL A 47 9.69 -3.08 35.51
C VAL A 47 9.07 -1.86 34.82
N ALA A 48 9.27 -0.66 35.37
CA ALA A 48 8.78 0.58 34.76
C ALA A 48 9.40 0.83 33.37
N ILE A 49 10.70 0.56 33.18
CA ILE A 49 11.37 0.65 31.88
C ILE A 49 10.76 -0.34 30.88
N ARG A 50 10.51 -1.58 31.30
CA ARG A 50 9.88 -2.60 30.43
C ARG A 50 8.45 -2.21 30.02
N ILE A 51 7.66 -1.68 30.95
CA ILE A 51 6.29 -1.20 30.68
C ILE A 51 6.33 0.00 29.72
N SER A 52 7.23 0.96 29.98
CA SER A 52 7.42 2.13 29.11
C SER A 52 7.85 1.72 27.70
N TYR A 53 8.79 0.79 27.57
CA TYR A 53 9.26 0.24 26.29
C TYR A 53 8.13 -0.47 25.53
N PHE A 54 7.32 -1.28 26.22
CA PHE A 54 6.17 -1.96 25.62
C PHE A 54 5.12 -0.96 25.12
N TYR A 55 4.82 0.08 25.91
CA TYR A 55 3.88 1.14 25.51
C TYR A 55 4.40 1.94 24.32
N PHE A 56 5.71 2.18 24.26
CA PHE A 56 6.38 2.82 23.13
C PHE A 56 6.27 1.99 21.85
N LEU A 57 6.57 0.68 21.92
CA LEU A 57 6.41 -0.22 20.78
C LEU A 57 4.96 -0.31 20.30
N GLN A 58 3.97 -0.30 21.20
CA GLN A 58 2.56 -0.24 20.81
C GLN A 58 2.20 1.07 20.10
N LYS A 59 2.63 2.23 20.62
CA LYS A 59 2.40 3.53 19.98
C LYS A 59 3.08 3.63 18.62
N ILE A 60 4.32 3.14 18.49
CA ILE A 60 5.03 3.04 17.21
C ILE A 60 4.27 2.13 16.25
N LYS A 61 3.81 0.95 16.69
CA LYS A 61 3.04 0.02 15.85
C LYS A 61 1.71 0.62 15.37
N ILE A 62 1.04 1.44 16.19
CA ILE A 62 -0.17 2.18 15.80
C ILE A 62 0.16 3.31 14.83
N TRP A 63 1.31 3.97 14.99
CA TRP A 63 1.73 5.10 14.17
C TRP A 63 2.35 4.71 12.82
N LEU A 64 2.98 3.53 12.74
CA LEU A 64 3.51 2.92 11.52
C LEU A 64 2.47 2.11 10.72
N LYS A 65 1.22 1.98 11.21
CA LYS A 65 0.15 1.53 10.31
C LYS A 65 0.07 2.53 9.16
N PRO A 66 0.18 2.08 7.89
CA PRO A 66 0.07 2.97 6.76
C PRO A 66 -1.26 3.70 6.88
N LYS A 67 -1.20 5.03 6.88
CA LYS A 67 -2.36 5.91 6.84
C LYS A 67 -3.18 5.45 5.63
N LYS A 68 -4.27 4.71 5.85
CA LYS A 68 -5.29 4.52 4.82
C LYS A 68 -5.68 5.94 4.42
N VAL A 69 -5.27 6.35 3.23
CA VAL A 69 -5.67 7.60 2.62
C VAL A 69 -7.18 7.57 2.70
N LYS A 70 -7.76 8.48 3.48
CA LYS A 70 -9.20 8.71 3.47
C LYS A 70 -9.51 9.16 2.05
N GLU A 71 -9.89 8.22 1.18
CA GLU A 71 -10.66 8.56 0.00
C GLU A 71 -11.86 9.35 0.50
N GLN A 72 -12.04 10.53 -0.08
CA GLN A 72 -13.19 11.39 0.17
C GLN A 72 -14.44 10.60 -0.20
N ILE A 73 -15.10 10.00 0.78
CA ILE A 73 -16.45 9.50 0.62
C ILE A 73 -17.33 10.75 0.52
N LYS A 74 -17.52 11.20 -0.72
CA LYS A 74 -18.65 12.06 -1.08
C LYS A 74 -19.91 11.34 -0.64
N THR A 75 -20.66 12.02 0.21
CA THR A 75 -22.06 11.85 0.58
C THR A 75 -22.81 10.87 -0.32
N ARG A 76 -23.16 9.68 0.19
CA ARG A 76 -24.28 8.91 -0.33
C ARG A 76 -25.12 8.35 0.82
N VAL A 77 -26.29 8.96 0.90
CA VAL A 77 -27.56 8.52 1.47
C VAL A 77 -27.71 7.00 1.52
N LYS A 78 -28.22 6.53 2.66
CA LYS A 78 -28.76 5.19 2.94
C LYS A 78 -29.45 4.58 1.70
N THR A 79 -28.93 3.46 1.22
CA THR A 79 -29.72 2.35 0.66
C THR A 79 -28.80 1.15 0.38
N GLU A 80 -29.03 0.04 1.08
CA GLU A 80 -28.57 -1.29 0.67
C GLU A 80 -29.31 -1.68 -0.63
N PRO A 81 -28.69 -2.43 -1.57
CA PRO A 81 -27.91 -3.64 -1.33
C PRO A 81 -26.50 -3.56 -1.96
N THR A 82 -25.47 -3.36 -1.13
CA THR A 82 -24.11 -3.06 -1.61
C THR A 82 -23.22 -4.31 -1.80
N GLN A 83 -23.62 -5.49 -1.31
CA GLN A 83 -22.76 -6.67 -1.34
C GLN A 83 -22.50 -7.21 -2.76
N THR A 84 -23.49 -7.18 -3.66
CA THR A 84 -23.34 -7.73 -5.02
C THR A 84 -22.58 -6.77 -5.96
N LEU A 85 -22.83 -5.47 -5.84
CA LEU A 85 -22.12 -4.42 -6.58
C LEU A 85 -20.63 -4.37 -6.21
N ASP A 86 -20.30 -4.51 -4.92
CA ASP A 86 -18.92 -4.49 -4.44
C ASP A 86 -18.14 -5.72 -4.93
N LEU A 87 -18.76 -6.91 -4.91
CA LEU A 87 -18.18 -8.13 -5.47
C LEU A 87 -17.94 -8.03 -6.98
N GLN A 88 -18.89 -7.49 -7.74
CA GLN A 88 -18.74 -7.31 -9.19
C GLN A 88 -17.61 -6.31 -9.50
N GLN A 89 -17.51 -5.23 -8.72
CA GLN A 89 -16.48 -4.22 -8.87
C GLN A 89 -15.09 -4.76 -8.48
N GLN A 90 -15.02 -5.60 -7.43
CA GLN A 90 -13.81 -6.32 -7.04
C GLN A 90 -13.35 -7.28 -8.14
N TYR A 91 -14.27 -8.05 -8.72
CA TYR A 91 -13.97 -8.98 -9.81
C TYR A 91 -13.49 -8.27 -11.08
N ILE A 92 -14.12 -7.17 -11.48
CA ILE A 92 -13.62 -6.33 -12.60
C ILE A 92 -12.23 -5.79 -12.30
N THR A 93 -11.96 -5.41 -11.05
CA THR A 93 -10.64 -4.92 -10.63
C THR A 93 -9.58 -6.02 -10.75
N ASP A 94 -9.92 -7.24 -10.36
CA ASP A 94 -9.03 -8.40 -10.50
C ASP A 94 -8.74 -8.74 -11.97
N LEU A 95 -9.78 -8.72 -12.82
CA LEU A 95 -9.61 -8.89 -14.27
C LEU A 95 -8.71 -7.82 -14.89
N LYS A 96 -8.83 -6.56 -14.48
CA LYS A 96 -7.92 -5.49 -14.93
C LYS A 96 -6.48 -5.76 -14.52
N LEU A 97 -6.27 -6.23 -13.29
CA LEU A 97 -4.96 -6.58 -12.77
C LEU A 97 -4.36 -7.75 -13.56
N GLN A 98 -5.13 -8.82 -13.75
CA GLN A 98 -4.71 -10.00 -14.51
C GLN A 98 -4.36 -9.64 -15.96
N ALA A 99 -5.24 -8.89 -16.65
CA ALA A 99 -4.98 -8.43 -18.02
C ALA A 99 -3.69 -7.61 -18.12
N SER A 100 -3.48 -6.70 -17.17
CA SER A 100 -2.30 -5.82 -17.14
C SER A 100 -1.01 -6.60 -16.88
N GLN A 101 -1.03 -7.56 -15.94
CA GLN A 101 0.11 -8.40 -15.61
C GLN A 101 0.44 -9.34 -16.76
N LEU A 102 -0.56 -10.00 -17.36
CA LEU A 102 -0.37 -10.92 -18.46
C LEU A 102 0.23 -10.18 -19.67
N PHE A 103 -0.30 -9.01 -20.02
CA PHE A 103 0.28 -8.16 -21.06
C PHE A 103 1.72 -7.72 -20.73
N LYS A 104 2.00 -7.35 -19.47
CA LYS A 104 3.35 -6.98 -19.01
C LYS A 104 4.34 -8.13 -19.23
N VAL A 105 4.00 -9.33 -18.76
CA VAL A 105 4.85 -10.51 -18.86
C VAL A 105 5.07 -10.90 -20.32
N ALA A 106 4.02 -10.86 -21.15
CA ALA A 106 4.10 -11.18 -22.57
C ALA A 106 4.98 -10.17 -23.35
N MET A 107 4.93 -8.89 -22.98
CA MET A 107 5.81 -7.84 -23.51
C MET A 107 7.27 -8.05 -23.09
N GLN A 108 7.52 -8.26 -21.79
CA GLN A 108 8.87 -8.41 -21.24
C GLN A 108 9.57 -9.67 -21.75
N SER A 109 8.82 -10.75 -21.92
CA SER A 109 9.31 -12.01 -22.50
C SER A 109 9.47 -11.98 -24.02
N LYS A 110 9.22 -10.83 -24.68
CA LYS A 110 9.25 -10.67 -26.15
C LYS A 110 8.35 -11.68 -26.89
N LYS A 111 7.36 -12.24 -26.20
CA LYS A 111 6.40 -13.17 -26.78
C LYS A 111 5.44 -12.47 -27.73
N LEU A 112 5.19 -11.17 -27.55
CA LEU A 112 4.36 -10.38 -28.46
C LEU A 112 5.19 -9.72 -29.56
N THR A 113 4.72 -9.83 -30.81
CA THR A 113 5.21 -9.04 -31.95
C THR A 113 4.56 -7.66 -31.98
N ARG A 114 5.17 -6.72 -32.71
CA ARG A 114 4.60 -5.37 -32.87
C ARG A 114 3.19 -5.38 -33.48
N ALA A 115 2.93 -6.27 -34.44
CA ALA A 115 1.62 -6.42 -35.05
C ALA A 115 0.55 -6.90 -34.06
N GLU A 116 0.89 -7.87 -33.20
CA GLU A 116 -0.01 -8.38 -32.15
C GLU A 116 -0.32 -7.31 -31.09
N ILE A 117 0.67 -6.47 -30.74
CA ILE A 117 0.47 -5.33 -29.83
C ILE A 117 -0.50 -4.31 -30.46
N ILE A 118 -0.33 -4.00 -31.74
CA ILE A 118 -1.23 -3.08 -32.46
C ILE A 118 -2.65 -3.67 -32.54
N ASN A 119 -2.78 -4.97 -32.80
CA ASN A 119 -4.08 -5.65 -32.82
C ASN A 119 -4.78 -5.58 -31.45
N ALA A 120 -4.05 -5.93 -30.38
CA ALA A 120 -4.55 -5.84 -29.02
C ALA A 120 -4.96 -4.42 -28.61
N LYS A 121 -4.20 -3.40 -29.04
CA LYS A 121 -4.54 -1.99 -28.87
C LYS A 121 -5.85 -1.64 -29.59
N ASN A 122 -5.96 -1.99 -30.87
CA ASN A 122 -7.15 -1.68 -31.66
C ASN A 122 -8.40 -2.37 -31.09
N PHE A 123 -8.27 -3.61 -30.60
CA PHE A 123 -9.34 -4.29 -29.88
C PHE A 123 -9.85 -3.46 -28.69
N LEU A 124 -8.97 -2.93 -27.85
CA LEU A 124 -9.37 -2.11 -26.70
C LEU A 124 -10.04 -0.79 -27.15
N ILE A 125 -9.47 -0.10 -28.13
CA ILE A 125 -10.01 1.18 -28.63
C ILE A 125 -11.42 1.00 -29.20
N THR A 126 -11.65 -0.06 -29.97
CA THR A 126 -12.95 -0.30 -30.59
C THR A 126 -14.03 -0.75 -29.59
N ASN A 127 -13.64 -1.37 -28.47
CA ASN A 127 -14.59 -1.94 -27.52
C ASN A 127 -14.76 -1.11 -26.24
N ILE A 128 -13.90 -0.12 -25.97
CA ILE A 128 -13.97 0.74 -24.79
C ILE A 128 -14.23 2.17 -25.23
N ASN A 129 -15.46 2.62 -25.01
CA ASN A 129 -15.82 4.01 -25.24
C ASN A 129 -15.49 4.87 -24.02
N ASP A 130 -14.23 5.32 -23.93
CA ASP A 130 -13.77 6.24 -22.89
C ASP A 130 -13.33 7.59 -23.52
N PRO A 131 -14.15 8.65 -23.41
CA PRO A 131 -13.84 9.95 -24.01
C PRO A 131 -12.57 10.59 -23.42
N THR A 132 -12.14 10.18 -22.22
CA THR A 132 -10.90 10.68 -21.61
C THR A 132 -9.65 10.11 -22.28
N LEU A 133 -9.79 9.02 -23.04
CA LEU A 133 -8.69 8.31 -23.69
C LEU A 133 -8.65 8.51 -25.21
N THR A 134 -9.76 8.90 -25.84
CA THR A 134 -9.91 9.05 -27.29
C THR A 134 -8.93 10.05 -27.91
N ASN A 135 -8.71 11.20 -27.26
CA ASN A 135 -7.86 12.27 -27.78
C ASN A 135 -6.49 12.37 -27.09
N LYS A 136 -6.13 11.33 -26.32
CA LYS A 136 -4.89 11.33 -25.55
C LYS A 136 -3.71 10.92 -26.45
N ILE A 137 -2.63 11.70 -26.40
CA ILE A 137 -1.37 11.36 -27.09
C ILE A 137 -0.61 10.35 -26.22
N TYR A 138 -0.26 9.21 -26.80
CA TYR A 138 0.47 8.15 -26.11
C TYR A 138 1.90 8.04 -26.63
N SER A 139 2.87 7.94 -25.72
CA SER A 139 4.28 7.76 -26.05
C SER A 139 4.59 6.46 -26.80
N ASN A 140 3.84 5.39 -26.56
CA ASN A 140 3.94 4.11 -27.27
C ASN A 140 2.64 3.30 -27.17
N GLU A 141 2.54 2.22 -27.95
CA GLU A 141 1.36 1.36 -28.01
C GLU A 141 1.06 0.67 -26.68
N ALA A 142 2.09 0.30 -25.91
CA ALA A 142 1.92 -0.30 -24.59
C ALA A 142 1.30 0.68 -23.58
N HIS A 143 1.70 1.95 -23.59
CA HIS A 143 1.13 3.01 -22.76
C HIS A 143 -0.34 3.26 -23.10
N CYS A 144 -0.70 3.16 -24.39
CA CYS A 144 -2.09 3.19 -24.83
C CYS A 144 -2.87 2.04 -24.20
N ILE A 145 -2.42 0.80 -24.39
CA ILE A 145 -3.07 -0.41 -23.84
C ILE A 145 -3.25 -0.31 -22.32
N TYR A 146 -2.22 0.08 -21.56
CA TYR A 146 -2.33 0.23 -20.11
C TYR A 146 -3.33 1.31 -19.70
N SER A 147 -3.40 2.41 -20.44
CA SER A 147 -4.38 3.47 -20.17
C SER A 147 -5.81 2.95 -20.36
N TYR A 148 -6.05 2.20 -21.43
CA TYR A 148 -7.34 1.55 -21.67
C TYR A 148 -7.68 0.48 -20.64
N LEU A 149 -6.73 -0.38 -20.24
CA LEU A 149 -6.96 -1.38 -19.17
C LEU A 149 -7.29 -0.73 -17.82
N LYS A 150 -6.79 0.48 -17.54
CA LYS A 150 -7.09 1.24 -16.33
C LYS A 150 -8.44 1.95 -16.37
N SER A 151 -9.08 2.09 -17.54
CA SER A 151 -10.34 2.80 -17.70
C SER A 151 -11.46 2.27 -16.79
N ASN A 152 -12.27 3.18 -16.27
CA ASN A 152 -13.49 2.84 -15.50
C ASN A 152 -14.65 2.39 -16.39
N LYS A 153 -14.53 2.51 -17.72
CA LYS A 153 -15.53 2.07 -18.69
C LYS A 153 -15.35 0.62 -19.15
N ASN A 154 -14.38 -0.10 -18.58
CA ASN A 154 -14.16 -1.51 -18.88
C ASN A 154 -15.26 -2.38 -18.29
N ASN A 155 -15.71 -3.35 -19.08
CA ASN A 155 -16.60 -4.41 -18.64
C ASN A 155 -15.85 -5.75 -18.60
N GLU A 156 -16.45 -6.73 -17.93
CA GLU A 156 -15.92 -8.09 -17.84
C GLU A 156 -15.66 -8.72 -19.22
N ILE A 157 -16.62 -8.60 -20.14
CA ILE A 157 -16.60 -9.27 -21.44
C ILE A 157 -15.36 -8.84 -22.25
N VAL A 158 -15.07 -7.55 -22.27
CA VAL A 158 -13.93 -6.98 -22.99
C VAL A 158 -12.62 -7.40 -22.34
N LEU A 159 -12.52 -7.36 -21.00
CA LEU A 159 -11.32 -7.79 -20.27
C LEU A 159 -11.02 -9.27 -20.49
N ASN A 160 -12.03 -10.14 -20.38
CA ASN A 160 -11.88 -11.57 -20.62
C ASN A 160 -11.47 -11.90 -22.06
N LYS A 161 -12.05 -11.20 -23.04
CA LYS A 161 -11.63 -11.34 -24.45
C LYS A 161 -10.19 -10.87 -24.65
N PHE A 162 -9.81 -9.73 -24.07
CA PHE A 162 -8.45 -9.23 -24.15
C PHE A 162 -7.43 -10.21 -23.54
N ILE A 163 -7.73 -10.77 -22.36
CA ILE A 163 -6.91 -11.80 -21.70
C ILE A 163 -6.71 -13.00 -22.62
N LYS A 164 -7.78 -13.52 -23.23
CA LYS A 164 -7.71 -14.64 -24.19
C LYS A 164 -6.85 -14.32 -25.41
N ILE A 165 -6.98 -13.11 -25.96
CA ILE A 165 -6.19 -12.65 -27.11
C ILE A 165 -4.69 -12.66 -26.76
N ILE A 166 -4.30 -12.01 -25.66
CA ILE A 166 -2.89 -11.95 -25.26
C ILE A 166 -2.35 -13.35 -24.92
N PHE A 167 -3.15 -14.19 -24.24
CA PHE A 167 -2.75 -15.56 -23.93
C PHE A 167 -2.49 -16.38 -25.20
N THR A 168 -3.35 -16.21 -26.22
CA THR A 168 -3.20 -16.89 -27.51
C THR A 168 -1.93 -16.44 -28.22
N PHE A 169 -1.66 -15.14 -28.29
CA PHE A 169 -0.43 -14.60 -28.88
C PHE A 169 0.82 -15.05 -28.13
N ALA A 170 0.77 -15.05 -26.80
CA ALA A 170 1.91 -15.45 -25.98
C ALA A 170 2.26 -16.95 -26.11
N ASN A 171 1.27 -17.81 -26.35
CA ASN A 171 1.48 -19.26 -26.47
C ASN A 171 1.71 -19.73 -27.91
N LYS A 172 1.33 -18.95 -28.93
CA LYS A 172 1.65 -19.25 -30.34
C LYS A 172 3.15 -19.39 -30.61
N LYS A 173 4.01 -18.78 -29.80
CA LYS A 173 5.47 -18.90 -29.92
C LYS A 173 6.09 -20.00 -29.05
N ALA A 174 5.29 -20.66 -28.22
CA ALA A 174 5.74 -21.75 -27.35
C ALA A 174 5.45 -23.14 -27.94
N ALA A 175 4.74 -23.20 -29.07
CA ALA A 175 4.54 -24.37 -29.92
C ALA A 175 5.39 -24.21 -31.18
#